data_AF-A0A7C5J2X9-F1
#
_entry.id   AF-A0A7C5J2X9-F1
#
_cell.length_a   1.000
_cell.length_b   1.000
_cell.length_c   1.000
_cell.angle_alpha   90.00
_cell.angle_beta   90.00
_cell.angle_gamma   90.00
#
_symmetry.space_group_name_H-M   'P 1'
#
loop_
_entity.id
_entity.type
_entity.pdbx_description
1 polymer ?
#
loop_
_entity_poly.entity_id
_entity_poly.type
_entity_poly.pdbx_seq_one_letter_code
_entity_poly.pdbx_strand_id
1 'polypeptide(L)'
;MTAIRFYAPGDPEHVRAVSRACPFASLDPGSDGALLAWRQGAASSWPAPPDVAVPITSRAGGADLAARVCERLGVRVLLAEDQFLGRQTRNFQTTKRLILTGGIVLGRIMEAAELDDVVEVYPATWQVGLPRHANSKQRAIMHANRKVPGFLSGKRKAFASGCADAWGLADWFASEVRT
;
A
#
# COMPACT_ATOMS: atom_id res chain seq x y z
N MET A 1 0.72 4.87 21.51
CA MET A 1 2.01 4.31 21.05
C MET A 1 1.67 3.45 19.85
N THR A 2 2.07 3.84 18.65
CA THR A 2 1.77 3.11 17.39
C THR A 2 2.53 1.79 17.37
N ALA A 3 1.84 0.68 17.12
CA ALA A 3 2.48 -0.61 16.94
C ALA A 3 2.91 -0.77 15.47
N ILE A 4 4.20 -1.05 15.22
CA ILE A 4 4.69 -1.50 13.92
C ILE A 4 4.67 -3.02 13.93
N ARG A 5 4.04 -3.64 12.94
CA ARG A 5 3.92 -5.10 12.86
C ARG A 5 4.29 -5.61 11.47
N PHE A 6 5.07 -6.68 11.48
CA PHE A 6 5.46 -7.39 10.28
C PHE A 6 4.52 -8.56 10.04
N TYR A 7 3.83 -8.56 8.90
CA TYR A 7 2.92 -9.62 8.51
C TYR A 7 3.61 -10.54 7.50
N ALA A 8 4.09 -11.66 8.03
CA ALA A 8 4.29 -12.87 7.23
C ALA A 8 2.91 -13.57 7.02
N PRO A 9 2.75 -14.41 5.99
CA PRO A 9 1.54 -15.21 5.83
C PRO A 9 1.27 -16.04 7.11
N GLY A 10 0.14 -15.82 7.80
CA GLY A 10 -0.30 -16.71 8.90
C GLY A 10 -0.94 -16.12 10.17
N ASP A 11 -1.10 -14.80 10.34
CA ASP A 11 -1.73 -14.22 11.56
C ASP A 11 -2.86 -13.21 11.26
N PRO A 12 -4.06 -13.66 10.87
CA PRO A 12 -5.15 -12.78 10.41
C PRO A 12 -6.01 -12.16 11.53
N GLU A 13 -5.93 -12.66 12.77
CA GLU A 13 -6.90 -12.29 13.82
C GLU A 13 -6.74 -10.83 14.31
N HIS A 14 -5.51 -10.32 14.38
CA HIS A 14 -5.29 -8.97 14.87
C HIS A 14 -5.65 -7.87 13.86
N VAL A 15 -5.41 -8.13 12.56
CA VAL A 15 -5.80 -7.22 11.47
C VAL A 15 -7.29 -6.96 11.52
N ARG A 16 -8.10 -8.00 11.73
CA ARG A 16 -9.57 -7.91 11.76
C ARG A 16 -10.11 -7.03 12.89
N ALA A 17 -9.42 -6.97 14.03
CA ALA A 17 -9.88 -6.24 15.21
C ALA A 17 -9.79 -4.72 15.06
N VAL A 18 -8.76 -4.22 14.36
CA VAL A 18 -8.46 -2.77 14.30
C VAL A 18 -9.07 -2.08 13.07
N SER A 19 -9.46 -2.84 12.05
CA SER A 19 -9.57 -2.32 10.67
C SER A 19 -10.95 -2.28 10.04
N ARG A 20 -12.01 -2.76 10.71
CA ARG A 20 -13.32 -2.94 10.04
C ARG A 20 -13.98 -1.62 9.62
N ALA A 21 -13.79 -0.53 10.37
CA ALA A 21 -14.53 0.72 10.16
C ALA A 21 -13.66 1.98 10.02
N CYS A 22 -12.35 1.91 10.28
CA CYS A 22 -11.50 3.09 10.30
C CYS A 22 -10.92 3.43 8.91
N PRO A 23 -10.63 4.71 8.63
CA PRO A 23 -9.90 5.12 7.43
C PRO A 23 -8.55 4.41 7.35
N PHE A 24 -8.17 3.94 6.16
CA PHE A 24 -6.92 3.21 5.96
C PHE A 24 -6.21 3.68 4.69
N ALA A 25 -4.91 3.39 4.63
CA ALA A 25 -4.10 3.63 3.45
C ALA A 25 -3.26 2.40 3.09
N SER A 26 -2.92 2.29 1.82
CA SER A 26 -2.01 1.30 1.26
C SER A 26 -0.88 1.96 0.51
N LEU A 27 0.35 1.51 0.77
CA LEU A 27 1.58 2.11 0.33
C LEU A 27 2.42 1.10 -0.44
N ASP A 28 2.69 1.39 -1.71
CA ASP A 28 3.89 0.93 -2.39
C ASP A 28 4.97 2.01 -2.18
N PRO A 29 5.99 1.76 -1.33
CA PRO A 29 7.02 2.74 -1.00
C PRO A 29 8.14 2.82 -2.04
N GLY A 30 8.05 2.08 -3.15
CA GLY A 30 9.03 2.11 -4.23
C GLY A 30 9.21 3.50 -4.85
N SER A 31 10.31 3.73 -5.57
CA SER A 31 10.62 5.02 -6.19
C SER A 31 9.64 5.48 -7.30
N ASP A 32 8.74 4.58 -7.72
CA ASP A 32 7.63 4.80 -8.65
C ASP A 32 6.28 4.35 -8.04
N GLY A 33 6.26 4.22 -6.72
CA GLY A 33 5.13 3.66 -5.98
C GLY A 33 3.98 4.65 -5.82
N ALA A 34 3.02 4.26 -4.99
CA ALA A 34 1.86 5.08 -4.70
C ALA A 34 1.38 4.87 -3.25
N LEU A 35 0.86 5.95 -2.67
CA LEU A 35 -0.05 5.87 -1.53
C LEU A 35 -1.48 5.96 -2.06
N LEU A 36 -2.32 5.02 -1.68
CA LEU A 36 -3.76 5.05 -1.88
C LEU A 36 -4.44 5.15 -0.52
N ALA A 37 -5.45 6.01 -0.37
CA ALA A 37 -6.14 6.20 0.91
C ALA A 37 -7.66 6.20 0.74
N TRP A 38 -8.34 5.65 1.75
CA TRP A 38 -9.79 5.55 1.84
C TRP A 38 -10.28 6.14 3.17
N ARG A 39 -11.33 6.96 3.10
CA ARG A 39 -12.01 7.56 4.26
C ARG A 39 -12.86 6.56 5.03
N GLN A 40 -13.26 5.49 4.37
CA GLN A 40 -14.05 4.43 4.98
C GLN A 40 -13.21 3.16 5.13
N GLY A 41 -13.52 2.37 6.15
CA GLY A 41 -12.89 1.07 6.34
C GLY A 41 -13.12 0.12 5.18
N ALA A 42 -12.20 -0.84 5.06
CA ALA A 42 -12.23 -1.86 4.01
C ALA A 42 -13.48 -2.76 4.08
N ALA A 43 -14.07 -2.95 5.27
CA ALA A 43 -15.28 -3.77 5.40
C ALA A 43 -16.49 -3.09 4.72
N SER A 44 -16.65 -1.78 4.88
CA SER A 44 -17.87 -1.05 4.46
C SER A 44 -17.88 -0.62 2.99
N SER A 45 -16.71 -0.45 2.37
CA SER A 45 -16.61 0.23 1.06
C SER A 45 -16.02 -0.64 -0.06
N TRP A 46 -15.52 -1.84 0.23
CA TRP A 46 -14.72 -2.59 -0.75
C TRP A 46 -15.54 -3.48 -1.73
N PRO A 47 -15.17 -3.59 -3.02
CA PRO A 47 -14.13 -2.82 -3.70
C PRO A 47 -14.62 -1.41 -4.06
N ALA A 48 -13.79 -0.40 -3.78
CA ALA A 48 -14.01 0.99 -4.20
C ALA A 48 -12.70 1.62 -4.69
N PRO A 49 -12.78 2.62 -5.59
CA PRO A 49 -11.63 3.47 -5.87
C PRO A 49 -11.16 4.16 -4.58
N PRO A 50 -9.85 4.44 -4.44
CA PRO A 50 -9.36 5.27 -3.34
C PRO A 50 -9.88 6.69 -3.47
N ASP A 51 -10.14 7.33 -2.33
CA ASP A 51 -10.49 8.75 -2.27
C ASP A 51 -9.32 9.62 -2.75
N VAL A 52 -8.09 9.19 -2.45
CA VAL A 52 -6.86 9.89 -2.83
C VAL A 52 -5.79 8.91 -3.30
N ALA A 53 -5.08 9.28 -4.36
CA ALA A 53 -3.89 8.59 -4.84
C ALA A 53 -2.71 9.59 -4.93
N VAL A 54 -1.62 9.30 -4.23
CA VAL A 54 -0.41 10.14 -4.20
C VAL A 54 0.75 9.38 -4.83
N PRO A 55 1.46 9.95 -5.82
CA PRO A 55 2.68 9.34 -6.33
C PRO A 55 3.79 9.40 -5.29
N ILE A 56 4.38 8.24 -4.99
CA ILE A 56 5.61 8.18 -4.18
C ILE A 56 6.78 8.39 -5.12
N THR A 57 7.65 9.32 -4.74
CA THR A 57 8.88 9.61 -5.46
C THR A 57 10.01 9.67 -4.47
N SER A 58 11.24 9.46 -4.91
CA SER A 58 12.43 9.59 -4.06
C SER A 58 12.75 11.04 -3.64
N ARG A 59 11.81 11.99 -3.78
CA ARG A 59 11.94 13.38 -3.36
C ARG A 59 11.05 13.63 -2.15
N ALA A 60 11.53 14.42 -1.19
CA ALA A 60 10.84 14.73 0.06
C ALA A 60 9.36 15.18 -0.14
N GLY A 61 9.09 15.95 -1.20
CA GLY A 61 7.73 16.42 -1.48
C GLY A 61 6.68 15.32 -1.69
N GLY A 62 7.06 14.12 -2.14
CA GLY A 62 6.14 12.98 -2.24
C GLY A 62 5.79 12.37 -0.88
N ALA A 63 6.79 12.25 0.00
CA ALA A 63 6.63 11.76 1.37
C ALA A 63 5.77 12.71 2.21
N ASP A 64 6.06 14.02 2.14
CA ASP A 64 5.31 15.02 2.90
C ASP A 64 3.86 15.13 2.42
N LEU A 65 3.62 14.95 1.11
CA LEU A 65 2.25 14.91 0.57
C LEU A 65 1.49 13.67 1.03
N ALA A 66 2.14 12.49 1.04
CA ALA A 66 1.54 11.27 1.55
C ALA A 66 1.16 11.41 3.04
N ALA A 67 2.07 11.95 3.85
CA ALA A 67 1.84 12.21 5.27
C ALA A 67 0.64 13.14 5.51
N ARG A 68 0.57 14.29 4.82
CA ARG A 68 -0.57 15.22 4.92
C ARG A 68 -1.89 14.60 4.49
N VAL A 69 -1.87 13.71 3.48
CA VAL A 69 -3.07 13.00 3.05
C VAL A 69 -3.53 12.03 4.15
N CYS A 70 -2.62 11.26 4.75
CA CYS A 70 -2.95 10.36 5.85
C CYS A 70 -3.51 11.11 7.07
N GLU A 71 -2.86 12.20 7.48
CA GLU A 71 -3.32 13.08 8.56
C GLU A 71 -4.73 13.62 8.26
N ARG A 72 -4.93 14.25 7.09
CA ARG A 72 -6.20 14.89 6.72
C ARG A 72 -7.36 13.90 6.59
N LEU A 73 -7.09 12.68 6.15
CA LEU A 73 -8.12 11.64 6.01
C LEU A 73 -8.35 10.86 7.32
N GLY A 74 -7.59 11.15 8.38
CA GLY A 74 -7.68 10.43 9.65
C GLY A 74 -7.31 8.96 9.50
N VAL A 75 -6.33 8.64 8.66
CA VAL A 75 -5.85 7.26 8.47
C VAL A 75 -5.40 6.70 9.81
N ARG A 76 -5.94 5.54 10.17
CA ARG A 76 -5.62 4.82 11.41
C ARG A 76 -4.80 3.56 11.14
N VAL A 77 -4.99 2.93 9.98
CA VAL A 77 -4.26 1.74 9.57
C VAL A 77 -3.48 2.01 8.28
N LEU A 78 -2.18 1.76 8.32
CA LEU A 78 -1.31 1.86 7.16
C LEU A 78 -0.83 0.47 6.74
N LEU A 79 -1.15 0.07 5.51
CA LEU A 79 -0.58 -1.10 4.84
C LEU A 79 0.63 -0.64 4.06
N ALA A 80 1.79 -1.27 4.25
CA ALA A 80 2.99 -0.97 3.50
C ALA A 80 3.56 -2.23 2.87
N GLU A 81 3.83 -2.21 1.56
CA GLU A 81 4.55 -3.31 0.92
C GLU A 81 6.01 -3.31 1.36
N ASP A 82 6.46 -4.45 1.89
CA ASP A 82 7.85 -4.66 2.28
C ASP A 82 8.74 -4.87 1.04
N GLN A 83 9.57 -3.88 0.73
CA GLN A 83 10.47 -3.91 -0.42
C GLN A 83 11.72 -4.78 -0.19
N PHE A 84 11.99 -5.21 1.04
CA PHE A 84 13.25 -5.84 1.43
C PHE A 84 13.25 -7.35 1.26
N LEU A 85 12.12 -8.03 1.44
CA LEU A 85 12.13 -9.47 1.68
C LEU A 85 11.98 -10.38 0.44
N GLY A 86 12.00 -9.79 -0.76
CA GLY A 86 11.80 -10.54 -2.01
C GLY A 86 12.90 -10.41 -3.06
N ARG A 87 13.91 -9.54 -2.88
CA ARG A 87 14.89 -9.28 -3.94
C ARG A 87 16.32 -9.19 -3.41
N GLN A 88 17.12 -10.20 -3.78
CA GLN A 88 18.55 -10.00 -4.01
C GLN A 88 18.72 -9.02 -5.18
N THR A 89 18.55 -7.73 -4.89
CA THR A 89 18.89 -6.67 -5.82
C THR A 89 20.40 -6.71 -6.00
N ARG A 90 20.89 -7.16 -7.16
CA ARG A 90 22.33 -7.21 -7.49
C ARG A 90 23.01 -5.83 -7.50
N ASN A 91 22.25 -4.74 -7.35
CA ASN A 91 22.73 -3.37 -7.36
C ASN A 91 22.44 -2.68 -6.01
N PHE A 92 23.51 -2.50 -5.23
CA PHE A 92 23.52 -1.81 -3.94
C PHE A 92 22.85 -0.42 -3.97
N GLN A 93 23.04 0.36 -5.05
CA GLN A 93 22.46 1.70 -5.15
C GLN A 93 20.94 1.65 -5.25
N THR A 94 20.39 0.66 -5.95
CA THR A 94 18.94 0.44 -6.04
C THR A 94 18.38 0.04 -4.68
N THR A 95 19.04 -0.89 -3.98
CA THR A 95 18.64 -1.32 -2.64
C THR A 95 18.65 -0.14 -1.66
N LYS A 96 19.74 0.62 -1.63
CA LYS A 96 19.88 1.80 -0.76
C LYS A 96 18.79 2.83 -1.05
N ARG A 97 18.48 3.09 -2.32
CA ARG A 97 17.43 4.04 -2.70
C ARG A 97 16.04 3.57 -2.25
N LEU A 98 15.73 2.28 -2.35
CA LEU A 98 14.47 1.71 -1.89
C LEU A 98 14.33 1.84 -0.37
N ILE A 99 15.37 1.47 0.39
CA ILE A 99 15.39 1.59 1.86
C ILE A 99 15.18 3.04 2.28
N LEU A 100 15.93 3.97 1.67
CA LEU A 100 15.80 5.39 2.00
C LEU A 100 14.42 5.93 1.65
N THR A 101 13.88 5.59 0.47
CA THR A 101 12.56 6.08 0.06
C THR A 101 11.47 5.53 0.97
N GLY A 102 11.47 4.23 1.23
CA GLY A 102 10.47 3.61 2.11
C GLY A 102 10.55 4.09 3.55
N GLY A 103 11.75 4.16 4.12
CA GLY A 103 11.94 4.67 5.49
C GLY A 103 11.53 6.13 5.64
N ILE A 104 11.86 7.00 4.68
CA ILE A 104 11.46 8.42 4.71
C ILE A 104 9.94 8.55 4.60
N VAL A 105 9.31 7.86 3.66
CA VAL A 105 7.86 7.97 3.45
C VAL A 105 7.10 7.43 4.66
N LEU A 106 7.48 6.23 5.13
CA LEU A 106 6.85 5.62 6.30
C LEU A 106 7.04 6.49 7.55
N GLY A 107 8.27 6.94 7.81
CA GLY A 107 8.57 7.80 8.96
C GLY A 107 7.77 9.10 8.95
N ARG A 108 7.63 9.74 7.78
CA ARG A 108 6.81 10.96 7.64
C ARG A 108 5.32 10.71 7.89
N ILE A 109 4.78 9.60 7.41
CA ILE A 109 3.38 9.25 7.66
C ILE A 109 3.18 8.97 9.15
N MET A 110 4.07 8.21 9.78
CA MET A 110 4.01 7.90 11.21
C MET A 110 4.19 9.12 12.11
N GLU A 111 4.94 10.13 11.66
CA GLU A 111 5.10 11.41 12.37
C GLU A 111 3.81 12.26 12.32
N ALA A 112 3.13 12.27 11.17
CA ALA A 112 1.98 13.17 10.93
C ALA A 112 0.61 12.55 11.25
N ALA A 113 0.45 11.24 11.07
CA ALA A 113 -0.83 10.56 11.24
C ALA A 113 -0.89 9.81 12.57
N GLU A 114 -2.05 9.87 13.23
CA GLU A 114 -2.33 9.10 14.44
C GLU A 114 -2.64 7.63 14.08
N LEU A 115 -1.63 6.90 13.63
CA LEU A 115 -1.78 5.49 13.27
C LEU A 115 -1.96 4.63 14.52
N ASP A 116 -2.98 3.79 14.50
CA ASP A 116 -3.16 2.69 15.45
C ASP A 116 -2.19 1.55 15.10
N ASP A 117 -2.11 1.20 13.82
CA ASP A 117 -1.24 0.13 13.32
C ASP A 117 -0.59 0.44 11.98
N VAL A 118 0.66 -0.04 11.86
CA VAL A 118 1.37 -0.20 10.59
C VAL A 118 1.53 -1.69 10.31
N VAL A 119 1.08 -2.12 9.15
CA VAL A 119 1.07 -3.50 8.68
C VAL A 119 2.03 -3.59 7.50
N GLU A 120 3.23 -4.09 7.73
CA GLU A 120 4.19 -4.36 6.65
C GLU A 120 3.95 -5.74 6.04
N VAL A 121 3.80 -5.81 4.72
CA VAL A 121 3.32 -7.02 4.01
C VAL A 121 4.29 -7.41 2.91
N TYR A 122 4.70 -8.68 2.93
CA TYR A 122 5.56 -9.22 1.89
C TYR A 122 4.84 -9.25 0.53
N PRO A 123 5.53 -8.92 -0.59
CA PRO A 123 4.94 -8.95 -1.92
C PRO A 123 4.28 -10.29 -2.25
N ALA A 124 4.94 -11.39 -1.85
CA ALA A 124 4.42 -12.74 -2.08
C ALA A 124 3.06 -12.97 -1.39
N THR A 125 2.81 -12.37 -0.23
CA THR A 125 1.59 -12.55 0.57
C THR A 125 0.35 -12.08 -0.18
N TRP A 126 0.35 -10.85 -0.69
CA TRP A 126 -0.82 -10.30 -1.39
C TRP A 126 -0.89 -10.76 -2.86
N GLN A 127 0.26 -11.09 -3.47
CA GLN A 127 0.32 -11.53 -4.87
C GLN A 127 -0.21 -12.95 -5.12
N VAL A 128 -0.40 -13.78 -4.08
CA VAL A 128 -0.98 -15.13 -4.24
C VAL A 128 -2.39 -15.10 -4.85
N GLY A 129 -3.14 -14.02 -4.60
CA GLY A 129 -4.50 -13.82 -5.13
C GLY A 129 -4.54 -13.37 -6.60
N LEU A 130 -3.40 -13.09 -7.24
CA LEU A 130 -3.35 -12.54 -8.58
C LEU A 130 -3.39 -13.63 -9.70
N PRO A 131 -4.04 -13.37 -10.85
CA PRO A 131 -4.16 -14.34 -11.95
C PRO A 131 -2.79 -14.74 -12.54
N ARG A 132 -2.43 -16.03 -12.61
CA ARG A 132 -1.05 -16.49 -12.94
C ARG A 132 -0.54 -16.29 -14.38
N HIS A 133 -1.30 -15.66 -15.27
CA HIS A 133 -1.02 -15.66 -16.72
C HIS A 133 -0.05 -14.55 -17.20
N ALA A 134 0.56 -13.77 -16.32
CA ALA A 134 1.45 -12.65 -16.66
C ALA A 134 2.49 -12.36 -15.55
N ASN A 135 3.42 -11.42 -15.80
CA ASN A 135 4.34 -10.96 -14.75
C ASN A 135 3.60 -10.19 -13.63
N SER A 136 4.18 -10.12 -12.42
CA SER A 136 3.51 -9.55 -11.23
C SER A 136 2.86 -8.18 -11.47
N LYS A 137 3.56 -7.27 -12.15
CA LYS A 137 3.05 -5.91 -12.45
C LYS A 137 1.84 -5.93 -13.38
N GLN A 138 1.90 -6.69 -14.47
CA GLN A 138 0.77 -6.82 -15.38
C GLN A 138 -0.43 -7.47 -14.69
N ARG A 139 -0.18 -8.47 -13.84
CA ARG A 139 -1.24 -9.11 -13.04
C ARG A 139 -1.92 -8.12 -12.11
N ALA A 140 -1.17 -7.29 -11.40
CA ALA A 140 -1.71 -6.26 -10.51
C ALA A 140 -2.56 -5.24 -11.28
N ILE A 141 -2.06 -4.74 -12.42
CA ILE A 141 -2.79 -3.78 -13.27
C ILE A 141 -4.10 -4.38 -13.79
N MET A 142 -4.07 -5.62 -14.28
CA MET A 142 -5.26 -6.31 -14.77
C MET A 142 -6.28 -6.52 -13.65
N HIS A 143 -5.80 -6.91 -12.47
CA HIS A 143 -6.63 -7.13 -11.29
C HIS A 143 -7.33 -5.84 -10.84
N ALA A 144 -6.58 -4.74 -10.71
CA ALA A 144 -7.12 -3.44 -10.35
C ALA A 144 -8.14 -2.93 -11.37
N ASN A 145 -7.85 -3.02 -12.68
CA ASN A 145 -8.79 -2.59 -13.72
C ASN A 145 -10.05 -3.47 -13.79
N ARG A 146 -9.96 -4.76 -13.47
CA ARG A 146 -11.12 -5.65 -13.41
C ARG A 146 -12.05 -5.28 -12.25
N LYS A 147 -11.49 -4.92 -11.10
CA LYS A 147 -12.22 -4.66 -9.86
C LYS A 147 -12.74 -3.21 -9.79
N VAL A 148 -11.98 -2.27 -10.33
CA VAL A 148 -12.33 -0.84 -10.39
C VAL A 148 -12.03 -0.31 -11.80
N PRO A 149 -12.96 -0.50 -12.75
CA PRO A 149 -12.77 -0.07 -14.13
C PRO A 149 -12.43 1.42 -14.25
N GLY A 150 -11.43 1.74 -15.07
CA GLY A 150 -10.99 3.12 -15.29
C GLY A 150 -10.12 3.73 -14.19
N PHE A 151 -9.91 3.05 -13.05
CA PHE A 151 -9.07 3.54 -11.95
C PHE A 151 -7.68 3.95 -12.40
N LEU A 152 -7.04 3.17 -13.28
CA LEU A 152 -5.69 3.45 -13.74
C LEU A 152 -5.63 4.35 -14.98
N SER A 153 -6.78 4.72 -15.55
CA SER A 153 -6.84 5.54 -16.76
C SER A 153 -6.25 6.94 -16.54
N GLY A 154 -5.54 7.46 -17.55
CA GLY A 154 -4.92 8.78 -17.51
C GLY A 154 -3.68 8.93 -16.61
N LYS A 155 -3.30 7.89 -15.85
CA LYS A 155 -2.10 7.91 -15.00
C LYS A 155 -0.85 7.60 -15.83
N ARG A 156 0.26 8.27 -15.51
CA ARG A 156 1.58 7.93 -16.08
C ARG A 156 1.91 6.47 -15.75
N LYS A 157 2.51 5.73 -16.71
CA LYS A 157 2.77 4.28 -16.61
C LYS A 157 3.40 3.84 -15.29
N ALA A 158 4.42 4.57 -14.81
CA ALA A 158 5.10 4.28 -13.55
C ALA A 158 4.15 4.40 -12.36
N PHE A 159 3.44 5.52 -12.24
CA PHE A 159 2.44 5.76 -11.20
C PHE A 159 1.27 4.78 -11.27
N ALA A 160 0.81 4.41 -12.48
CA ALA A 160 -0.23 3.40 -12.66
C ALA A 160 0.20 2.03 -12.13
N SER A 161 1.49 1.68 -12.26
CA SER A 161 2.05 0.46 -11.67
C SER A 161 2.02 0.53 -10.14
N GLY A 162 2.51 1.61 -9.54
CA GLY A 162 2.50 1.77 -8.08
C GLY A 162 1.08 1.79 -7.50
N CYS A 163 0.12 2.42 -8.20
CA CYS A 163 -1.29 2.36 -7.84
C CYS A 163 -1.83 0.93 -7.91
N ALA A 164 -1.42 0.13 -8.90
CA ALA A 164 -1.90 -1.24 -9.03
C ALA A 164 -1.37 -2.14 -7.90
N ASP A 165 -0.09 -1.99 -7.52
CA ASP A 165 0.52 -2.75 -6.43
C ASP A 165 -0.11 -2.36 -5.07
N ALA A 166 -0.21 -1.05 -4.78
CA ALA A 166 -0.89 -0.56 -3.58
C ALA A 166 -2.37 -0.97 -3.52
N TRP A 167 -3.07 -1.00 -4.67
CA TRP A 167 -4.46 -1.46 -4.71
C TRP A 167 -4.56 -2.97 -4.47
N GLY A 168 -3.64 -3.77 -5.02
CA GLY A 168 -3.59 -5.22 -4.79
C GLY A 168 -3.35 -5.57 -3.30
N LEU A 169 -2.48 -4.81 -2.63
CA LEU A 169 -2.25 -4.92 -1.19
C LEU A 169 -3.53 -4.61 -0.39
N ALA A 170 -4.27 -3.56 -0.77
CA ALA A 170 -5.54 -3.21 -0.14
C ALA A 170 -6.64 -4.27 -0.40
N ASP A 171 -6.69 -4.88 -1.59
CA ASP A 171 -7.65 -5.95 -1.92
C ASP A 171 -7.41 -7.20 -1.06
N TRP A 172 -6.14 -7.59 -0.91
CA TRP A 172 -5.76 -8.68 -0.01
C TRP A 172 -6.21 -8.37 1.42
N PHE A 173 -5.86 -7.21 1.95
CA PHE A 173 -6.25 -6.80 3.29
C PHE A 173 -7.77 -6.81 3.48
N ALA A 174 -8.53 -6.24 2.53
CA ALA A 174 -9.99 -6.25 2.59
C ALA A 174 -10.57 -7.67 2.62
N SER A 175 -9.94 -8.63 1.93
CA SER A 175 -10.34 -10.05 1.97
C SER A 175 -10.07 -10.72 3.33
N GLU A 176 -8.95 -10.37 3.97
CA GLU A 176 -8.61 -10.86 5.32
C GLU A 176 -9.53 -10.27 6.40
N VAL A 177 -9.98 -9.01 6.23
CA VAL A 177 -10.85 -8.32 7.20
C VAL A 177 -12.30 -8.84 7.18
N ARG A 178 -12.75 -9.33 6.01
CA ARG A 178 -14.12 -9.80 5.75
C ARG A 178 -14.36 -11.26 6.10
N THR A 179 -13.29 -12.03 6.24
CA THR A 179 -13.34 -13.42 6.73
C THR A 179 -13.42 -13.46 8.25
#